data_AF-A0A7L1I817-F1
#
_entry.id   AF-A0A7L1I817-F1
#
_cell.length_a   1.000
_cell.length_b   1.000
_cell.length_c   1.000
_cell.angle_alpha   90.00
_cell.angle_beta   90.00
_cell.angle_gamma   90.00
#
_symmetry.space_group_name_H-M   'P 1'
#
loop_
_entity.id
_entity.type
_entity.pdbx_description
1 polymer ?
#
loop_
_entity_poly.entity_id
_entity_poly.type
_entity_poly.pdbx_seq_one_letter_code
_entity_poly.pdbx_strand_id
1 'polypeptide(L)'
;QVTNQIFPVWTYSYLALLFPVFLITDYVRYKPILLLQGISFIVTWLLLLFAHGVLAMQMVEFFYGMATATEVAYYAYIYSVVSTDHYQRVTSYCRSITLVAATVAAVLGQLLVSLAGVSYFHLNAMTLASVSLAFLCSFFLPMPQKSMFFHRKDVSPPAPEPEKAVAPVGSDGPSSCQEDKGSPSADRGPTPEAQADKATPQNDALRVLVQLGKDLRDCYSSRKLLYWSLWWALATAGFNQVLNYIQVLWDFRAPSHSSAVYNGAVEAIAT
;
A
#
# COMPACT_ATOMS: atom_id res chain seq x y z
N GLN A 1 -17.13 -21.21 21.31
CA GLN A 1 -15.99 -21.03 22.23
C GLN A 1 -14.65 -20.92 21.49
N VAL A 2 -14.39 -21.81 20.53
CA VAL A 2 -13.16 -21.79 19.71
C VAL A 2 -13.02 -20.51 18.86
N THR A 3 -14.11 -20.04 18.25
CA THR A 3 -14.16 -18.78 17.47
C THR A 3 -13.68 -17.56 18.24
N ASN A 4 -14.03 -17.45 19.53
CA ASN A 4 -13.63 -16.34 20.40
C ASN A 4 -12.13 -16.36 20.75
N GLN A 5 -11.43 -17.46 20.49
CA GLN A 5 -9.98 -17.57 20.69
C GLN A 5 -9.18 -17.32 19.41
N ILE A 6 -9.83 -17.39 18.25
CA ILE A 6 -9.19 -17.34 16.93
C ILE A 6 -9.35 -15.94 16.33
N PHE A 7 -10.57 -15.47 16.13
CA PHE A 7 -10.82 -14.19 15.46
C PHE A 7 -10.16 -12.95 16.10
N PRO A 8 -10.04 -12.84 17.44
CA PRO A 8 -9.34 -11.69 18.01
C PRO A 8 -7.87 -11.62 17.64
N VAL A 9 -7.23 -12.77 17.33
CA VAL A 9 -5.80 -12.80 16.95
C VAL A 9 -5.57 -11.98 15.70
N TRP A 10 -6.44 -12.07 14.69
CA TRP A 10 -6.32 -11.25 13.49
C TRP A 10 -6.42 -9.76 13.81
N THR A 11 -7.44 -9.34 14.56
CA THR A 11 -7.65 -7.92 14.89
C THR A 11 -6.50 -7.33 15.69
N TYR A 12 -6.01 -8.03 16.72
CA TYR A 12 -4.91 -7.53 17.55
C TYR A 12 -3.57 -7.57 16.80
N SER A 13 -3.32 -8.62 16.01
CA SER A 13 -2.10 -8.73 15.21
C SER A 13 -2.06 -7.66 14.13
N TYR A 14 -3.17 -7.45 13.41
CA TYR A 14 -3.31 -6.38 12.44
C TYR A 14 -3.01 -5.01 13.06
N LEU A 15 -3.64 -4.69 14.20
CA LEU A 15 -3.41 -3.42 14.90
C LEU A 15 -1.94 -3.24 15.31
N ALA A 16 -1.32 -4.28 15.88
CA ALA A 16 0.07 -4.23 16.31
C ALA A 16 1.05 -4.15 15.14
N LEU A 17 0.75 -4.84 14.03
CA LEU A 17 1.61 -4.93 12.85
C LEU A 17 1.50 -3.72 11.93
N LEU A 18 0.40 -2.94 11.99
CA LEU A 18 0.28 -1.70 11.23
C LEU A 18 1.49 -0.77 11.46
N PHE A 19 1.85 -0.48 12.71
CA PHE A 19 2.98 0.41 13.01
C PHE A 19 4.32 -0.02 12.40
N PRO A 20 4.83 -1.24 12.67
CA PRO A 20 6.10 -1.68 12.10
C PRO A 20 6.03 -1.82 10.58
N VAL A 21 4.91 -2.30 10.02
CA VAL A 21 4.75 -2.43 8.57
C VAL A 21 4.75 -1.06 7.89
N PHE A 22 4.10 -0.05 8.46
CA PHE A 22 4.16 1.33 7.95
C PHE A 22 5.58 1.90 8.01
N LEU A 23 6.31 1.69 9.10
CA LEU A 23 7.71 2.15 9.20
C LEU A 23 8.63 1.45 8.19
N ILE A 24 8.44 0.13 8.02
CA ILE A 24 9.15 -0.65 7.00
C ILE A 24 8.81 -0.09 5.60
N THR A 25 7.54 0.19 5.34
CA THR A 25 7.06 0.74 4.06
C THR A 25 7.76 2.03 3.68
N ASP A 26 7.88 2.94 4.63
CA ASP A 26 8.57 4.22 4.44
C ASP A 26 10.07 4.03 4.20
N TYR A 27 10.70 3.04 4.84
CA TYR A 27 12.13 2.79 4.72
C TYR A 27 12.52 2.02 3.45
N VAL A 28 11.82 0.92 3.13
CA VAL A 28 12.26 -0.06 2.11
C VAL A 28 11.54 0.04 0.76
N ARG A 29 10.67 1.05 0.58
CA ARG A 29 9.78 1.22 -0.60
C ARG A 29 8.78 0.05 -0.74
N TYR A 30 7.95 0.07 -1.80
CA TYR A 30 6.82 -0.87 -1.89
C TYR A 30 7.18 -2.34 -2.16
N LYS A 31 8.34 -2.64 -2.77
CA LYS A 31 8.63 -4.01 -3.25
C LYS A 31 8.78 -5.03 -2.12
N PRO A 32 9.50 -4.75 -1.01
CA PRO A 32 9.59 -5.65 0.13
C PRO A 32 8.25 -5.88 0.85
N ILE A 33 7.38 -4.86 0.90
CA ILE A 33 6.03 -4.99 1.48
C ILE A 33 5.21 -6.00 0.67
N LEU A 34 5.27 -5.89 -0.66
CA LEU A 34 4.51 -6.74 -1.56
C LEU A 34 5.01 -8.20 -1.51
N LEU A 35 6.32 -8.40 -1.31
CA LEU A 35 6.88 -9.72 -1.03
C LEU A 35 6.44 -10.26 0.33
N LEU A 36 6.47 -9.43 1.38
CA LEU A 36 6.02 -9.81 2.73
C LEU A 36 4.54 -10.22 2.73
N GLN A 37 3.70 -9.48 2.00
CA GLN A 37 2.29 -9.79 1.81
C GLN A 37 2.11 -11.16 1.13
N GLY A 38 2.82 -11.41 0.03
CA GLY A 38 2.71 -12.67 -0.70
C GLY A 38 3.18 -13.87 0.11
N ILE A 39 4.30 -13.76 0.86
CA ILE A 39 4.77 -14.82 1.77
C ILE A 39 3.72 -15.09 2.85
N SER A 40 3.15 -14.03 3.44
CA SER A 40 2.13 -14.17 4.49
C SER A 40 0.91 -14.93 3.98
N PHE A 41 0.41 -14.60 2.78
CA PHE A 41 -0.68 -15.36 2.16
C PHE A 41 -0.30 -16.81 1.82
N ILE A 42 0.89 -17.08 1.29
CA ILE A 42 1.32 -18.46 1.04
C ILE A 42 1.30 -19.28 2.34
N VAL A 43 1.84 -18.73 3.44
CA VAL A 43 1.84 -19.39 4.75
C VAL A 43 0.43 -19.62 5.27
N THR A 44 -0.45 -18.61 5.20
CA THR A 44 -1.85 -18.73 5.62
C THR A 44 -2.56 -19.89 4.92
N TRP A 45 -2.44 -20.01 3.59
CA TRP A 45 -3.13 -21.07 2.84
C TRP A 45 -2.48 -22.44 3.01
N LEU A 46 -1.16 -22.51 3.18
CA LEU A 46 -0.49 -23.77 3.56
C LEU A 46 -0.97 -24.27 4.93
N LEU A 47 -1.10 -23.37 5.91
CA LEU A 47 -1.62 -23.72 7.23
C LEU A 47 -3.09 -24.16 7.13
N LEU A 48 -3.93 -23.51 6.32
CA LEU A 48 -5.32 -23.93 6.11
C LEU A 48 -5.44 -25.33 5.48
N LEU A 49 -4.50 -25.72 4.61
CA LEU A 49 -4.53 -27.01 3.93
C LEU A 49 -4.01 -28.17 4.79
N PHE A 50 -2.96 -27.93 5.58
CA PHE A 50 -2.21 -29.01 6.23
C PHE A 50 -2.29 -29.00 7.76
N ALA A 51 -2.57 -27.86 8.38
CA ALA A 51 -2.54 -27.72 9.82
C ALA A 51 -3.93 -27.84 10.44
N HIS A 52 -3.99 -28.48 11.61
CA HIS A 52 -5.23 -28.73 12.34
C HIS A 52 -5.07 -28.24 13.79
N GLY A 53 -6.16 -27.72 14.36
CA GLY A 53 -6.23 -27.30 15.76
C GLY A 53 -6.22 -25.78 15.96
N VAL A 54 -6.47 -25.37 17.20
CA VAL A 54 -6.69 -23.96 17.54
C VAL A 54 -5.43 -23.11 17.34
N LEU A 55 -4.25 -23.63 17.74
CA LEU A 55 -2.98 -22.90 17.57
C LEU A 55 -2.68 -22.65 16.08
N ALA A 56 -2.94 -23.64 15.22
CA ALA A 56 -2.76 -23.49 13.79
C ALA A 56 -3.68 -22.39 13.23
N MET A 57 -4.95 -22.37 13.64
CA MET A 57 -5.88 -21.33 13.23
C MET A 57 -5.49 -19.95 13.78
N GLN A 58 -4.95 -19.84 14.99
CA GLN A 58 -4.41 -18.58 15.50
C GLN A 58 -3.22 -18.08 14.65
N MET A 59 -2.36 -18.99 14.20
CA MET A 59 -1.26 -18.65 13.30
C MET A 59 -1.77 -18.21 11.91
N VAL A 60 -2.81 -18.88 11.37
CA VAL A 60 -3.51 -18.45 10.15
C VAL A 60 -3.98 -17.00 10.28
N GLU A 61 -4.69 -16.68 11.37
CA GLU A 61 -5.19 -15.33 11.65
C GLU A 61 -4.07 -14.30 11.82
N PHE A 62 -2.95 -14.68 12.44
CA PHE A 62 -1.77 -13.82 12.58
C PHE A 62 -1.17 -13.46 11.22
N PHE A 63 -0.86 -14.46 10.39
CA PHE A 63 -0.29 -14.22 9.05
C PHE A 63 -1.28 -13.51 8.13
N TYR A 64 -2.57 -13.81 8.25
CA TYR A 64 -3.60 -13.08 7.52
C TYR A 64 -3.67 -11.62 7.96
N GLY A 65 -3.55 -11.35 9.27
CA GLY A 65 -3.48 -9.99 9.81
C GLY A 65 -2.25 -9.22 9.35
N MET A 66 -1.11 -9.90 9.22
CA MET A 66 0.10 -9.34 8.61
C MET A 66 -0.14 -8.94 7.15
N ALA A 67 -0.77 -9.82 6.37
CA ALA A 67 -1.09 -9.54 4.96
C ALA A 67 -2.05 -8.33 4.83
N THR A 68 -3.09 -8.26 5.66
CA THR A 68 -4.00 -7.10 5.69
C THR A 68 -3.28 -5.81 6.08
N ALA A 69 -2.35 -5.84 7.05
CA ALA A 69 -1.55 -4.68 7.44
C ALA A 69 -0.66 -4.19 6.29
N THR A 70 -0.02 -5.11 5.57
CA THR A 70 0.80 -4.78 4.39
C THR A 70 -0.01 -4.20 3.25
N GLU A 71 -1.25 -4.67 3.04
CA GLU A 71 -2.15 -4.13 2.01
C GLU A 71 -2.51 -2.66 2.29
N VAL A 72 -2.86 -2.33 3.54
CA VAL A 72 -3.19 -0.96 3.93
C VAL A 72 -1.99 -0.03 3.76
N ALA A 73 -0.81 -0.47 4.18
CA ALA A 73 0.43 0.30 3.99
C ALA A 73 0.77 0.48 2.49
N TYR A 74 0.56 -0.56 1.67
CA TYR A 74 0.75 -0.49 0.22
C TYR A 74 -0.18 0.52 -0.45
N TYR A 75 -1.47 0.54 -0.11
CA TYR A 75 -2.39 1.55 -0.63
C TYR A 75 -2.00 2.96 -0.21
N ALA A 76 -1.64 3.16 1.07
CA ALA A 76 -1.16 4.45 1.55
C ALA A 76 0.08 4.93 0.76
N TYR A 77 1.02 4.02 0.49
CA TYR A 77 2.19 4.30 -0.32
C TYR A 77 1.82 4.72 -1.76
N ILE A 78 0.94 3.96 -2.44
CA ILE A 78 0.52 4.31 -3.82
C ILE A 78 -0.07 5.72 -3.85
N TYR A 79 -0.99 6.03 -2.94
CA TYR A 79 -1.62 7.35 -2.90
C TYR A 79 -0.62 8.46 -2.59
N SER A 80 0.44 8.19 -1.83
CA SER A 80 1.49 9.19 -1.56
C SER A 80 2.36 9.54 -2.79
N VAL A 81 2.48 8.62 -3.76
CA VAL A 81 3.36 8.78 -4.93
C VAL A 81 2.63 9.31 -6.16
N VAL A 82 1.32 9.06 -6.27
CA VAL A 82 0.49 9.53 -7.37
C VAL A 82 0.28 11.06 -7.23
N SER A 83 0.10 11.79 -8.34
CA SER A 83 -0.28 13.20 -8.25
C SER A 83 -1.78 13.35 -7.95
N THR A 84 -2.16 14.41 -7.23
CA THR A 84 -3.55 14.65 -6.84
C THR A 84 -4.53 14.67 -8.02
N ASP A 85 -4.07 15.09 -9.21
CA ASP A 85 -4.87 15.12 -10.45
C ASP A 85 -5.32 13.73 -10.92
N HIS A 86 -4.56 12.69 -10.56
CA HIS A 86 -4.83 11.32 -10.95
C HIS A 86 -5.43 10.48 -9.82
N TYR A 87 -5.61 11.03 -8.61
CA TYR A 87 -6.11 10.29 -7.45
C TYR A 87 -7.43 9.58 -7.73
N GLN A 88 -8.39 10.28 -8.32
CA GLN A 88 -9.70 9.71 -8.60
C GLN A 88 -9.61 8.55 -9.61
N ARG A 89 -8.77 8.68 -10.65
CA ARG A 89 -8.58 7.62 -11.65
C ARG A 89 -7.92 6.39 -11.07
N VAL A 90 -6.82 6.57 -10.33
CA VAL A 90 -6.12 5.47 -9.66
C VAL A 90 -7.03 4.79 -8.63
N THR A 91 -7.73 5.58 -7.80
CA THR A 91 -8.69 5.04 -6.83
C THR A 91 -9.79 4.23 -7.53
N SER A 92 -10.34 4.75 -8.63
CA SER A 92 -11.35 4.04 -9.41
C SER A 92 -10.81 2.72 -9.95
N TYR A 93 -9.62 2.70 -10.56
CA TYR A 93 -9.05 1.45 -11.05
C TYR A 93 -8.81 0.44 -9.94
N CYS A 94 -8.20 0.84 -8.83
CA CYS A 94 -7.97 -0.05 -7.68
C CYS A 94 -9.29 -0.64 -7.15
N ARG A 95 -10.31 0.20 -6.96
CA ARG A 95 -11.61 -0.23 -6.44
C ARG A 95 -12.35 -1.13 -7.42
N SER A 96 -12.41 -0.75 -8.70
CA SER A 96 -13.08 -1.54 -9.74
C SER A 96 -12.42 -2.91 -9.93
N ILE A 97 -11.09 -2.99 -9.98
CA ILE A 97 -10.38 -4.28 -10.12
C ILE A 97 -10.67 -5.18 -8.92
N THR A 98 -10.65 -4.63 -7.71
CA THR A 98 -10.91 -5.41 -6.48
C THR A 98 -12.34 -5.96 -6.46
N LEU A 99 -13.33 -5.12 -6.81
CA LEU A 99 -14.74 -5.53 -6.87
C LEU A 99 -14.95 -6.61 -7.94
N VAL A 100 -14.44 -6.40 -9.16
CA VAL A 100 -14.55 -7.39 -10.24
C VAL A 100 -13.87 -8.71 -9.87
N ALA A 101 -12.67 -8.65 -9.27
CA ALA A 101 -11.96 -9.84 -8.82
C ALA A 101 -12.75 -10.59 -7.74
N ALA A 102 -13.34 -9.88 -6.78
CA ALA A 102 -14.18 -10.45 -5.74
C ALA A 102 -15.44 -11.12 -6.32
N THR A 103 -16.16 -10.44 -7.22
CA THR A 103 -17.34 -11.03 -7.88
C THR A 103 -16.97 -12.27 -8.68
N VAL A 104 -15.89 -12.22 -9.47
CA VAL A 104 -15.42 -13.37 -10.26
C VAL A 104 -15.02 -14.53 -9.35
N ALA A 105 -14.27 -14.25 -8.27
CA ALA A 105 -13.86 -15.28 -7.31
C ALA A 105 -15.06 -15.91 -6.59
N ALA A 106 -16.05 -15.11 -6.18
CA ALA A 106 -17.25 -15.57 -5.51
C ALA A 106 -18.13 -16.44 -6.42
N VAL A 107 -18.35 -16.01 -7.67
CA VAL A 107 -19.09 -16.78 -8.69
C VAL A 107 -18.36 -18.08 -9.03
N LEU A 108 -17.04 -18.01 -9.26
CA LEU A 108 -16.22 -19.17 -9.58
C LEU A 108 -16.20 -20.16 -8.42
N GLY A 109 -15.95 -19.69 -7.19
CA GLY A 109 -15.96 -20.51 -5.98
C GLY A 109 -17.31 -21.20 -5.77
N GLN A 110 -18.41 -20.47 -5.93
CA GLN A 110 -19.75 -21.05 -5.82
C GLN A 110 -20.00 -22.11 -6.89
N LEU A 111 -19.64 -21.84 -8.15
CA LEU A 111 -19.84 -22.76 -9.27
C LEU A 111 -19.03 -24.05 -9.10
N LEU A 112 -17.79 -23.96 -8.61
CA LEU A 112 -16.96 -25.14 -8.36
C LEU A 112 -17.51 -26.02 -7.24
N VAL A 113 -18.07 -25.42 -6.19
CA VAL A 113 -18.69 -26.17 -5.09
C VAL A 113 -20.04 -26.76 -5.51
N SER A 114 -20.88 -26.02 -6.23
CA SER A 114 -22.25 -26.44 -6.54
C SER A 114 -22.38 -27.34 -7.78
N LEU A 115 -21.63 -27.08 -8.86
CA LEU A 115 -21.73 -27.87 -10.11
C LEU A 115 -20.70 -29.01 -10.15
N ALA A 116 -19.48 -28.77 -9.68
CA ALA A 116 -18.38 -29.71 -9.82
C ALA A 116 -18.13 -30.57 -8.56
N GLY A 117 -18.87 -30.34 -7.47
CA GLY A 117 -18.72 -31.08 -6.22
C GLY A 117 -17.32 -30.97 -5.61
N VAL A 118 -16.59 -29.91 -5.94
CA VAL A 118 -15.19 -29.74 -5.53
C VAL A 118 -15.14 -29.47 -4.02
N SER A 119 -14.44 -30.33 -3.29
CA SER A 119 -14.24 -30.17 -1.83
C SER A 119 -13.51 -28.87 -1.49
N TYR A 120 -13.74 -28.31 -0.30
CA TYR A 120 -13.03 -27.14 0.23
C TYR A 120 -11.49 -27.26 0.19
N PHE A 121 -10.94 -28.47 0.29
CA PHE A 121 -9.49 -28.71 0.16
C PHE A 121 -8.96 -28.27 -1.21
N HIS A 122 -9.58 -28.73 -2.30
CA HIS A 122 -9.21 -28.36 -3.65
C HIS A 122 -9.42 -26.86 -3.92
N LEU A 123 -10.47 -26.26 -3.34
CA LEU A 123 -10.71 -24.82 -3.39
C LEU A 123 -9.53 -24.03 -2.81
N ASN A 124 -9.09 -24.40 -1.61
CA ASN A 124 -7.91 -23.79 -0.97
C ASN A 124 -6.62 -24.05 -1.75
N ALA A 125 -6.46 -25.23 -2.37
CA ALA A 125 -5.31 -25.54 -3.21
C ALA A 125 -5.24 -24.67 -4.48
N MET A 126 -6.38 -24.40 -5.13
CA MET A 126 -6.44 -23.47 -6.26
C MET A 126 -6.11 -22.04 -5.84
N THR A 127 -6.62 -21.59 -4.69
CA THR A 127 -6.26 -20.26 -4.17
C THR A 127 -4.78 -20.17 -3.85
N LEU A 128 -4.18 -21.20 -3.24
CA LEU A 128 -2.74 -21.28 -2.99
C LEU A 128 -1.93 -21.18 -4.29
N ALA A 129 -2.36 -21.88 -5.35
CA ALA A 129 -1.70 -21.82 -6.65
C ALA A 129 -1.79 -20.40 -7.26
N SER A 130 -2.96 -19.76 -7.19
CA SER A 130 -3.17 -18.39 -7.65
C SER A 130 -2.29 -17.38 -6.91
N VAL A 131 -2.28 -17.44 -5.58
CA VAL A 131 -1.45 -16.58 -4.72
C VAL A 131 0.04 -16.80 -5.00
N SER A 132 0.47 -18.06 -5.17
CA SER A 132 1.86 -18.40 -5.49
C SER A 132 2.27 -17.83 -6.84
N LEU A 133 1.40 -17.92 -7.86
CA LEU A 133 1.65 -17.31 -9.16
C LEU A 133 1.73 -15.79 -9.07
N ALA A 134 0.82 -15.14 -8.34
CA ALA A 134 0.86 -13.69 -8.11
C ALA A 134 2.16 -13.27 -7.39
N PHE A 135 2.60 -14.05 -6.41
CA PHE A 135 3.88 -13.85 -5.73
C PHE A 135 5.06 -13.99 -6.69
N LEU A 136 5.07 -14.97 -7.59
CA LEU A 136 6.11 -15.09 -8.62
C LEU A 136 6.10 -13.90 -9.59
N CYS A 137 4.91 -13.47 -10.03
CA CYS A 137 4.74 -12.28 -10.86
C CYS A 137 5.28 -11.02 -10.18
N SER A 138 5.20 -10.93 -8.85
CA SER A 138 5.71 -9.79 -8.08
C SER A 138 7.19 -9.48 -8.28
N PHE A 139 8.01 -10.51 -8.55
CA PHE A 139 9.45 -10.33 -8.77
C PHE A 139 9.74 -9.58 -10.06
N PHE A 140 8.90 -9.78 -11.08
CA PHE A 140 9.00 -9.14 -12.39
C PHE A 140 8.49 -7.70 -12.42
N LEU A 141 7.84 -7.22 -11.35
CA LEU A 141 7.46 -5.81 -11.28
C LEU A 141 8.72 -4.92 -11.18
N PRO A 142 8.81 -3.86 -12.00
CA PRO A 142 9.94 -2.94 -12.00
C PRO A 142 10.04 -2.23 -10.65
N MET A 143 11.26 -2.08 -10.11
CA MET A 143 11.44 -1.25 -8.91
C MET A 143 11.31 0.23 -9.27
N PRO A 144 10.50 1.01 -8.54
CA PRO A 144 10.38 2.44 -8.79
C PRO A 144 11.69 3.11 -8.36
N GLN A 145 12.28 3.88 -9.27
CA GLN A 145 13.53 4.58 -9.01
C GLN A 145 13.36 5.88 -8.19
N LYS A 146 12.13 6.37 -7.99
CA LYS A 146 11.89 7.59 -7.22
C LYS A 146 11.68 7.29 -5.73
N SER A 147 12.66 7.67 -4.91
CA SER A 147 12.54 7.78 -3.46
C SER A 147 11.69 9.01 -3.10
N MET A 148 10.81 8.84 -2.09
CA MET A 148 9.82 9.82 -1.60
C MET A 148 10.42 11.21 -1.25
N PHE A 149 11.72 11.32 -0.96
CA PHE A 149 12.28 12.52 -0.32
C PHE A 149 13.32 13.31 -1.13
N PHE A 150 13.84 12.80 -2.26
CA PHE A 150 15.03 13.40 -2.90
C PHE A 150 14.79 14.29 -4.13
N HIS A 151 13.54 14.63 -4.48
CA HIS A 151 13.27 15.43 -5.69
C HIS A 151 12.52 16.76 -5.45
N ARG A 152 12.58 17.31 -4.24
CA ARG A 152 11.99 18.64 -3.94
C ARG A 152 12.97 19.82 -4.05
N LYS A 153 14.08 19.68 -4.79
CA LYS A 153 15.11 20.74 -4.90
C LYS A 153 15.42 21.31 -6.29
N ASP A 154 14.71 20.89 -7.36
CA ASP A 154 14.98 21.41 -8.71
C ASP A 154 13.73 22.00 -9.39
N VAL A 155 12.85 22.62 -8.63
CA VAL A 155 11.92 23.62 -9.19
C VAL A 155 12.23 24.94 -8.50
N SER A 156 13.32 25.55 -8.92
CA SER A 156 13.49 26.99 -8.79
C SER A 156 12.30 27.68 -9.47
N PRO A 157 11.62 28.63 -8.81
CA PRO A 157 10.58 29.41 -9.48
C PRO A 157 11.18 30.11 -10.72
N PRO A 158 10.43 30.23 -11.84
CA PRO A 158 10.87 31.03 -12.96
C PRO A 158 11.11 32.46 -12.46
N ALA A 159 12.32 32.98 -12.66
CA ALA A 159 12.59 34.39 -12.48
C ALA A 159 11.68 35.19 -13.44
N PRO A 160 11.14 36.35 -13.01
CA PRO A 160 10.27 37.16 -13.85
C PRO A 160 11.07 37.68 -15.06
N GLU A 161 10.67 37.26 -16.26
CA GLU A 161 11.18 37.87 -17.50
C GLU A 161 10.69 39.32 -17.59
N PRO A 162 11.57 40.28 -17.89
CA PRO A 162 11.17 41.67 -18.09
C PRO A 162 10.38 41.81 -19.39
N GLU A 163 9.17 42.37 -19.28
CA GLU A 163 8.39 42.96 -20.37
C GLU A 163 9.29 43.67 -21.38
N LYS A 164 9.32 43.17 -22.61
CA LYS A 164 9.78 43.97 -23.75
C LYS A 164 8.61 44.25 -24.67
N ALA A 165 8.15 45.50 -24.55
CA ALA A 165 7.25 46.18 -25.45
C ALA A 165 7.71 46.08 -26.91
N VAL A 166 6.72 45.87 -27.78
CA VAL A 166 6.82 45.85 -29.23
C VAL A 166 6.86 47.30 -29.75
N ALA A 167 7.88 47.66 -30.53
CA ALA A 167 7.86 48.77 -31.50
C ALA A 167 9.04 48.62 -32.50
N PRO A 168 8.95 49.15 -33.74
CA PRO A 168 9.42 48.45 -34.93
C PRO A 168 10.76 48.91 -35.53
N VAL A 169 11.19 48.09 -36.49
CA VAL A 169 12.30 48.16 -37.44
C VAL A 169 12.47 49.52 -38.13
N GLY A 170 13.72 49.98 -38.27
CA GLY A 170 14.09 51.07 -39.18
C GLY A 170 15.58 51.45 -39.18
N SER A 171 16.30 50.97 -40.21
CA SER A 171 17.41 51.56 -40.99
C SER A 171 18.74 52.10 -40.40
N ASP A 172 19.80 51.73 -41.14
CA ASP A 172 21.09 52.41 -41.41
C ASP A 172 22.28 52.29 -40.42
N GLY A 173 23.39 51.69 -40.91
CA GLY A 173 24.71 51.59 -40.26
C GLY A 173 25.60 52.84 -40.49
N PRO A 174 26.95 52.76 -40.50
CA PRO A 174 27.87 51.70 -40.07
C PRO A 174 29.04 52.21 -39.16
N SER A 175 30.02 51.33 -38.87
CA SER A 175 31.47 51.62 -38.71
C SER A 175 32.14 51.43 -37.34
N SER A 176 33.14 50.54 -37.37
CA SER A 176 34.46 50.56 -36.71
C SER A 176 34.56 50.67 -35.17
N CYS A 177 35.08 49.63 -34.53
CA CYS A 177 36.52 49.49 -34.21
C CYS A 177 36.77 48.16 -33.45
N GLN A 178 37.75 47.40 -33.93
CA GLN A 178 38.40 46.29 -33.23
C GLN A 178 39.44 46.82 -32.24
N GLU A 179 39.55 46.16 -31.08
CA GLU A 179 40.75 45.93 -30.24
C GLU A 179 40.24 45.28 -28.94
N ASP A 180 40.82 44.28 -28.28
CA ASP A 180 42.12 43.63 -28.38
C ASP A 180 42.04 42.26 -27.65
N LYS A 181 42.95 41.34 -27.98
CA LYS A 181 43.10 39.99 -27.42
C LYS A 181 43.79 40.00 -26.05
N GLY A 182 43.49 39.01 -25.20
CA GLY A 182 44.47 38.52 -24.21
C GLY A 182 43.88 37.77 -23.02
N SER A 183 43.99 36.43 -23.01
CA SER A 183 44.03 35.60 -21.76
C SER A 183 45.49 35.55 -21.22
N PRO A 184 45.89 34.84 -20.12
CA PRO A 184 45.15 33.97 -19.18
C PRO A 184 45.61 34.07 -17.68
N SER A 185 45.11 33.13 -16.85
CA SER A 185 45.71 32.49 -15.66
C SER A 185 45.56 33.09 -14.23
N ALA A 186 44.94 32.30 -13.34
CA ALA A 186 45.19 32.15 -11.89
C ALA A 186 44.30 30.99 -11.37
N ASP A 187 44.85 29.82 -11.08
CA ASP A 187 45.26 29.36 -9.73
C ASP A 187 44.09 28.99 -8.80
N ARG A 188 43.90 27.69 -8.53
CA ARG A 188 43.19 27.18 -7.34
C ARG A 188 43.47 25.69 -7.12
N GLY A 189 44.09 25.38 -5.98
CA GLY A 189 44.51 24.04 -5.55
C GLY A 189 43.37 23.04 -5.25
N PRO A 190 43.73 21.78 -4.93
CA PRO A 190 42.75 20.71 -4.75
C PRO A 190 42.17 20.67 -3.32
N THR A 191 40.83 20.73 -3.26
CA THR A 191 39.87 19.89 -2.52
C THR A 191 40.16 19.49 -1.06
N PRO A 192 39.30 19.85 -0.09
CA PRO A 192 39.17 19.11 1.18
C PRO A 192 38.33 17.85 0.99
N GLU A 193 38.88 16.73 1.47
CA GLU A 193 38.31 15.39 1.48
C GLU A 193 36.94 15.34 2.18
N ALA A 194 36.00 14.63 1.55
CA ALA A 194 34.70 14.32 2.11
C ALA A 194 34.84 13.31 3.26
N GLN A 195 34.64 13.77 4.50
CA GLN A 195 34.43 12.88 5.64
C GLN A 195 33.06 12.21 5.50
N ALA A 196 33.10 10.91 5.22
CA ALA A 196 31.95 10.02 5.27
C ALA A 196 31.52 9.81 6.72
N ASP A 197 30.46 10.52 7.12
CA ASP A 197 29.84 10.43 8.43
C ASP A 197 29.15 9.05 8.56
N LYS A 198 29.65 8.20 9.47
CA LYS A 198 29.00 6.94 9.83
C LYS A 198 27.78 7.25 10.71
N ALA A 199 26.64 7.51 10.07
CA ALA A 199 25.38 7.72 10.76
C ALA A 199 24.91 6.41 11.46
N THR A 200 24.72 6.49 12.78
CA THR A 200 24.16 5.43 13.61
C THR A 200 22.65 5.26 13.35
N PRO A 201 22.17 4.06 12.97
CA PRO A 201 20.78 3.84 12.51
C PRO A 201 19.69 4.05 13.58
N GLN A 202 20.04 4.07 14.87
CA GLN A 202 19.07 4.18 15.96
C GLN A 202 18.47 5.59 16.10
N ASN A 203 19.23 6.62 15.71
CA ASN A 203 18.78 8.01 15.75
C ASN A 203 17.80 8.36 14.62
N ASP A 204 17.86 7.62 13.51
CA ASP A 204 16.98 7.84 12.36
C ASP A 204 15.58 7.31 12.64
N ALA A 205 15.44 6.12 13.23
CA ALA A 205 14.13 5.57 13.60
C ALA A 205 13.41 6.45 14.64
N LEU A 206 14.12 6.91 15.68
CA LEU A 206 13.55 7.82 16.68
C LEU A 206 13.13 9.16 16.05
N ARG A 207 13.93 9.69 15.12
CA ARG A 207 13.62 10.93 14.39
C ARG A 207 12.38 10.76 13.53
N VAL A 208 12.25 9.64 12.81
CA VAL A 208 11.05 9.31 12.02
C VAL A 208 9.82 9.20 12.93
N LEU A 209 9.95 8.55 14.09
CA LEU A 209 8.83 8.39 15.02
C LEU A 209 8.37 9.74 15.62
N VAL A 210 9.32 10.62 15.93
CA VAL A 210 9.04 11.99 16.39
C VAL A 210 8.40 12.83 15.27
N GLN A 211 8.86 12.68 14.03
CA GLN A 211 8.27 13.37 12.88
C GLN A 211 6.84 12.88 12.64
N LEU A 212 6.61 11.57 12.66
CA LEU A 212 5.29 10.96 12.56
C LEU A 212 4.35 11.49 13.65
N GLY A 213 4.83 11.64 14.88
CA GLY A 213 4.06 12.22 15.98
C GLY A 213 3.67 13.69 15.73
N LYS A 214 4.54 14.49 15.13
CA LYS A 214 4.24 15.87 14.75
C LYS A 214 3.22 15.92 13.61
N ASP A 215 3.44 15.13 12.56
CA ASP A 215 2.55 15.08 11.41
C ASP A 215 1.14 14.60 11.80
N LEU A 216 1.05 13.61 12.70
CA LEU A 216 -0.23 13.17 13.29
C LEU A 216 -0.93 14.31 14.03
N ARG A 217 -0.20 15.04 14.87
CA ARG A 217 -0.77 16.19 15.61
C ARG A 217 -1.29 17.25 14.65
N ASP A 218 -0.55 17.56 13.59
CA ASP A 218 -0.92 18.59 12.63
C ASP A 218 -2.11 18.14 11.76
N CYS A 219 -2.13 16.89 11.30
CA CYS A 219 -3.25 16.30 10.56
C CYS A 219 -4.55 16.29 11.38
N TYR A 220 -4.48 15.85 12.65
CA TYR A 220 -5.66 15.78 13.52
C TYR A 220 -6.04 17.12 14.16
N SER A 221 -5.25 18.17 13.97
CA SER A 221 -5.66 19.54 14.32
C SER A 221 -6.80 20.04 13.42
N SER A 222 -6.95 19.46 12.22
CA SER A 222 -8.12 19.70 11.36
C SER A 222 -9.34 18.92 11.85
N ARG A 223 -10.34 19.62 12.37
CA ARG A 223 -11.62 19.02 12.82
C ARG A 223 -12.26 18.15 11.74
N LYS A 224 -12.17 18.57 10.47
CA LYS A 224 -12.71 17.82 9.34
C LYS A 224 -12.04 16.45 9.21
N LEU A 225 -10.70 16.41 9.23
CA LEU A 225 -9.95 15.15 9.12
C LEU A 225 -10.19 14.24 10.33
N LEU A 226 -10.33 14.82 11.52
CA LEU A 226 -10.64 14.06 12.73
C LEU A 226 -12.02 13.40 12.65
N TYR A 227 -13.07 14.14 12.26
CA TYR A 227 -14.41 13.56 12.09
C TYR A 227 -14.45 12.47 11.01
N TRP A 228 -13.80 12.71 9.87
CA TRP A 228 -13.72 11.70 8.80
C TRP A 228 -12.96 10.45 9.24
N SER A 229 -11.87 10.59 9.99
CA SER A 229 -11.12 9.46 10.51
C SER A 229 -11.91 8.66 11.54
N LEU A 230 -12.60 9.35 12.46
CA LEU A 230 -13.43 8.69 13.47
C LEU A 230 -14.60 7.94 12.84
N TRP A 231 -15.26 8.56 11.86
CA TRP A 231 -16.30 7.91 11.07
C TRP A 231 -15.78 6.66 10.36
N TRP A 232 -14.63 6.75 9.70
CA TRP A 232 -14.01 5.61 9.02
C TRP A 232 -13.67 4.49 10.01
N ALA A 233 -13.05 4.81 11.14
CA ALA A 233 -12.70 3.84 12.18
C ALA A 233 -13.94 3.10 12.73
N LEU A 234 -15.01 3.83 13.04
CA LEU A 234 -16.26 3.25 13.53
C LEU A 234 -16.95 2.39 12.47
N ALA A 235 -17.02 2.87 11.22
CA ALA A 235 -17.61 2.13 10.12
C ALA A 235 -16.85 0.84 9.81
N THR A 236 -15.51 0.89 9.76
CA THR A 236 -14.67 -0.29 9.54
C THR A 236 -14.78 -1.28 10.69
N ALA A 237 -14.81 -0.81 11.94
CA ALA A 237 -15.01 -1.68 13.09
C ALA A 237 -16.36 -2.41 13.02
N GLY A 238 -17.45 -1.67 12.73
CA GLY A 238 -18.78 -2.25 12.55
C GLY A 238 -18.83 -3.26 11.40
N PHE A 239 -18.24 -2.92 10.25
CA PHE A 239 -18.14 -3.79 9.08
C PHE A 239 -17.40 -5.10 9.39
N ASN A 240 -16.22 -5.01 10.02
CA ASN A 240 -15.43 -6.18 10.39
C ASN A 240 -16.17 -7.06 11.42
N GLN A 241 -16.93 -6.45 12.33
CA GLN A 241 -17.72 -7.20 13.30
C GLN A 241 -18.87 -7.95 12.62
N VAL A 242 -19.55 -7.35 11.64
CA VAL A 242 -20.58 -8.05 10.87
C VAL A 242 -19.93 -9.19 10.07
N LEU A 243 -18.89 -8.93 9.29
CA LEU A 243 -18.28 -9.94 8.43
C LEU A 243 -17.78 -11.18 9.21
N ASN A 244 -17.06 -10.97 10.31
CA ASN A 244 -16.49 -12.09 11.06
C ASN A 244 -17.55 -12.95 11.76
N TYR A 245 -18.62 -12.34 12.27
CA TYR A 245 -19.55 -13.03 13.16
C TYR A 245 -20.88 -13.40 12.51
N ILE A 246 -21.26 -12.81 11.37
CA ILE A 246 -22.57 -13.07 10.74
C ILE A 246 -22.71 -14.52 10.27
N GLN A 247 -21.65 -15.09 9.66
CA GLN A 247 -21.66 -16.47 9.18
C GLN A 247 -21.75 -17.47 10.34
N VAL A 248 -21.01 -17.21 11.42
CA VAL A 248 -21.03 -18.04 12.64
C VAL A 248 -22.40 -17.97 13.32
N LEU A 249 -23.02 -16.78 13.34
CA LEU A 249 -24.34 -16.59 13.93
C LEU A 249 -25.42 -17.33 13.14
N TRP A 250 -25.34 -17.33 11.81
CA TRP A 250 -26.26 -18.09 10.96
C TRP A 250 -26.12 -19.58 11.16
N ASP A 251 -24.90 -20.12 11.22
CA ASP A 251 -24.69 -21.54 11.46
C ASP A 251 -25.18 -21.97 12.86
N PHE A 252 -25.05 -21.11 13.88
CA PHE A 252 -25.65 -21.36 15.20
C PHE A 252 -27.19 -21.40 15.18
N ARG A 253 -27.83 -20.56 14.36
CA ARG A 253 -29.29 -20.45 14.29
C ARG A 253 -29.93 -21.49 13.38
N ALA A 254 -29.26 -21.85 12.28
CA ALA A 254 -29.70 -22.83 11.31
C ALA A 254 -28.48 -23.67 10.88
N PRO A 255 -28.18 -24.77 11.61
CA PRO A 255 -27.02 -25.60 11.34
C PRO A 255 -27.06 -26.14 9.91
N SER A 256 -26.01 -25.86 9.14
CA SER A 256 -25.94 -26.13 7.70
C SER A 256 -25.82 -27.60 7.31
N HIS A 257 -26.02 -28.54 8.25
CA HIS A 257 -25.80 -29.98 8.07
C HIS A 257 -26.70 -30.65 7.00
N SER A 258 -27.76 -30.00 6.50
CA SER A 258 -28.70 -30.57 5.52
C SER A 258 -29.05 -29.67 4.33
N SER A 259 -28.45 -28.49 4.20
CA SER A 259 -28.83 -27.48 3.20
C SER A 259 -27.61 -27.00 2.43
N ALA A 260 -27.71 -26.88 1.10
CA ALA A 260 -26.63 -26.35 0.28
C ALA A 260 -26.28 -24.91 0.70
N VAL A 261 -25.04 -24.68 1.09
CA VAL A 261 -24.53 -23.37 1.52
C VAL A 261 -24.15 -22.55 0.29
N TYR A 262 -24.79 -21.39 0.11
CA TYR A 262 -24.61 -20.50 -1.05
C TYR A 262 -23.82 -19.21 -0.71
N ASN A 263 -22.79 -19.32 0.13
CA ASN A 263 -22.02 -18.17 0.61
C ASN A 263 -21.43 -17.35 -0.55
N GLY A 264 -20.91 -18.02 -1.59
CA GLY A 264 -20.34 -17.33 -2.76
C GLY A 264 -21.39 -16.64 -3.64
N ALA A 265 -22.61 -17.17 -3.72
CA ALA A 265 -23.69 -16.50 -4.46
C ALA A 265 -24.17 -15.23 -3.74
N VAL A 266 -24.30 -15.27 -2.42
CA VAL A 266 -24.70 -14.11 -1.61
C VAL A 266 -23.64 -13.03 -1.70
N GLU A 267 -22.36 -13.41 -1.61
CA GLU A 267 -21.24 -12.49 -1.70
C GLU A 267 -21.12 -11.85 -3.09
N ALA A 268 -21.35 -12.62 -4.16
CA ALA A 268 -21.37 -12.09 -5.53
C ALA A 268 -22.48 -11.06 -5.77
N ILE A 269 -23.64 -11.20 -5.12
CA ILE A 269 -24.76 -10.23 -5.24
C ILE A 269 -24.52 -9.00 -4.38
N ALA A 270 -23.81 -9.15 -3.25
CA ALA A 270 -23.52 -8.05 -2.33
C ALA A 270 -22.33 -7.17 -2.77
N THR A 271 -21.52 -7.65 -3.72
CA THR A 271 -20.34 -6.96 -4.28
C THR A 271 -20.73 -6.07 -5.45
#